data_AF-A0A7V7PKR4-F1
#
_entry.id   AF-A0A7V7PKR4-F1
#
_cell.length_a   1.000
_cell.length_b   1.000
_cell.length_c   1.000
_cell.angle_alpha   90.00
_cell.angle_beta   90.00
_cell.angle_gamma   90.00
#
_symmetry.space_group_name_H-M   'P 1'
#
loop_
_entity.id
_entity.type
_entity.pdbx_description
1 polymer ?
#
loop_
_entity_poly.entity_id
_entity_poly.type
_entity_poly.pdbx_seq_one_letter_code
_entity_poly.pdbx_strand_id
1 'polypeptide(L)'
;MYHREIHSSTGRTPLEAWKDIDKVGPKLPPPRELLAPLVGFTPYRKLQRDGVRFNRLRWNSNGFQALRASSDCPKDVLIRIDPHDLRTAYVLDENTGVWIEGELQSESEVENLTLAQYEHLRVKSRELAPVDLDEQLDIARARQEIFDFVADR
;
A
#
# COMPACT_ATOMS: atom_id res chain seq x y z
N MET A 1 -33.56 13.53 12.42
CA MET A 1 -32.42 12.57 12.53
C MET A 1 -33.01 11.23 12.12
N TYR A 2 -32.83 10.84 10.85
CA TYR A 2 -33.60 9.78 10.18
C TYR A 2 -33.73 8.47 10.97
N HIS A 3 -32.66 8.01 11.61
CA HIS A 3 -32.64 6.74 12.35
C HIS A 3 -33.52 6.70 13.62
N ARG A 4 -34.06 7.86 14.04
CA ARG A 4 -34.97 8.00 15.19
C ARG A 4 -36.41 8.31 14.79
N GLU A 5 -36.68 8.47 13.50
CA GLU A 5 -38.02 8.75 12.98
C GLU A 5 -38.70 7.43 12.64
N ILE A 6 -40.01 7.35 12.89
CA ILE A 6 -40.79 6.15 12.61
C ILE A 6 -40.86 5.97 11.10
N HIS A 7 -40.36 4.83 10.61
CA HIS A 7 -40.41 4.54 9.19
C HIS A 7 -41.79 4.04 8.81
N SER A 8 -42.37 4.61 7.76
CA SER A 8 -43.77 4.38 7.36
C SER A 8 -44.08 2.91 7.02
N SER A 9 -43.10 2.18 6.49
CA SER A 9 -43.29 0.77 6.10
C SER A 9 -43.11 -0.25 7.23
N THR A 10 -42.29 0.04 8.23
CA THR A 10 -42.01 -0.89 9.35
C THR A 10 -42.76 -0.52 10.62
N GLY A 11 -43.36 0.67 10.68
CA GLY A 11 -44.10 1.19 11.83
C GLY A 11 -43.23 1.39 13.08
N ARG A 12 -41.90 1.33 12.92
CA ARG A 12 -40.90 1.46 13.99
C ARG A 12 -39.75 2.31 13.50
N THR A 13 -38.93 2.81 14.42
CA THR A 13 -37.70 3.52 14.02
C THR A 13 -36.67 2.53 13.46
N PRO A 14 -35.83 2.95 12.49
CA PRO A 14 -34.72 2.13 12.02
C PRO A 14 -33.80 1.64 13.16
N LEU A 15 -33.61 2.45 14.20
CA LEU A 15 -32.81 2.06 15.38
C LEU A 15 -33.45 0.92 16.18
N GLU A 16 -34.76 0.91 16.37
CA GLU A 16 -35.46 -0.19 17.05
C GLU A 16 -35.39 -1.49 16.25
N ALA A 17 -35.58 -1.41 14.93
CA ALA A 17 -35.42 -2.56 14.04
C ALA A 17 -33.97 -3.10 14.05
N TRP A 18 -32.97 -2.22 14.14
CA TRP A 18 -31.57 -2.60 14.25
C TRP A 18 -31.23 -3.30 15.57
N LYS A 19 -31.81 -2.86 16.69
CA LYS A 19 -31.63 -3.53 17.99
C LYS A 19 -32.20 -4.95 18.02
N ASP A 20 -33.22 -5.22 17.22
CA ASP A 20 -33.79 -6.56 17.09
C ASP A 20 -32.89 -7.54 16.33
N ILE A 21 -31.78 -7.08 15.73
CA ILE A 21 -30.81 -7.95 15.02
C ILE A 21 -30.14 -8.96 15.97
N ASP A 22 -30.04 -8.65 17.26
CA ASP A 22 -29.53 -9.56 18.30
C ASP A 22 -30.34 -10.86 18.37
N LYS A 23 -31.62 -10.83 17.96
CA LYS A 23 -32.52 -12.01 17.93
C LYS A 23 -32.19 -12.97 16.79
N VAL A 24 -31.50 -12.50 15.75
CA VAL A 24 -31.11 -13.29 14.56
C VAL A 24 -29.72 -13.91 14.75
N GLY A 25 -29.00 -13.50 15.81
CA GLY A 25 -27.64 -13.94 16.13
C GLY A 25 -26.58 -13.12 15.37
N PRO A 26 -25.38 -12.95 15.96
CA PRO A 26 -24.33 -12.18 15.31
C PRO A 26 -23.88 -12.90 14.03
N LYS A 27 -23.99 -12.21 12.90
CA LYS A 27 -23.32 -12.66 11.68
C LYS A 27 -21.81 -12.58 11.94
N LEU A 28 -21.12 -13.71 11.80
CA LEU A 28 -19.66 -13.70 11.89
C LEU A 28 -19.12 -12.69 10.87
N PRO A 29 -18.19 -11.81 11.26
CA PRO A 29 -17.53 -10.96 10.29
C PRO A 29 -16.90 -11.87 9.23
N PRO A 30 -16.92 -11.47 7.95
CA PRO A 30 -16.19 -12.22 6.94
C PRO A 30 -14.72 -12.35 7.38
N PRO A 31 -14.04 -13.45 7.01
CA PRO A 31 -12.62 -13.64 7.30
C PRO A 31 -11.82 -12.37 6.98
N ARG A 32 -10.84 -12.02 7.84
CA ARG A 32 -9.97 -10.85 7.62
C ARG A 32 -9.29 -10.92 6.25
N GLU A 33 -8.92 -12.12 5.83
CA GLU A 33 -8.38 -12.44 4.49
C GLU A 33 -9.31 -12.04 3.34
N LEU A 34 -10.62 -11.89 3.56
CA LEU A 34 -11.56 -11.35 2.56
C LEU A 34 -11.74 -9.85 2.69
N LEU A 35 -11.57 -9.29 3.90
CA LEU A 35 -11.77 -7.87 4.17
C LEU A 35 -10.57 -7.01 3.75
N ALA A 36 -9.34 -7.42 4.08
CA ALA A 36 -8.13 -6.67 3.69
C ALA A 36 -8.01 -6.51 2.16
N PRO A 37 -8.41 -7.53 1.36
CA PRO A 37 -8.66 -7.37 -0.07
C PRO A 37 -9.65 -6.26 -0.45
N LEU A 38 -10.77 -6.13 0.24
CA LEU A 38 -11.85 -5.26 -0.23
C LEU A 38 -11.59 -3.76 -0.01
N VAL A 39 -10.63 -3.39 0.84
CA VAL A 39 -10.45 -1.99 1.28
C VAL A 39 -9.02 -1.46 1.09
N GLY A 40 -8.13 -2.26 0.50
CA GLY A 40 -6.72 -1.90 0.31
C GLY A 40 -6.43 -1.05 -0.93
N PHE A 41 -5.41 -0.20 -0.85
CA PHE A 41 -4.84 0.48 -2.00
C PHE A 41 -4.21 -0.54 -2.95
N THR A 42 -4.64 -0.56 -4.22
CA THR A 42 -4.37 -1.68 -5.14
C THR A 42 -3.63 -1.25 -6.42
N PRO A 43 -2.30 -1.00 -6.36
CA PRO A 43 -1.50 -0.66 -7.53
C PRO A 43 -0.96 -1.89 -8.27
N TYR A 44 -0.65 -1.76 -9.56
CA TYR A 44 0.16 -2.73 -10.28
C TYR A 44 1.65 -2.50 -10.01
N ARG A 45 2.41 -3.55 -9.66
CA ARG A 45 3.86 -3.49 -9.43
C ARG A 45 4.56 -4.73 -9.96
N LYS A 46 5.87 -4.63 -10.16
CA LYS A 46 6.70 -5.76 -10.58
C LYS A 46 7.02 -6.66 -9.38
N LEU A 47 6.71 -7.94 -9.51
CA LEU A 47 7.25 -8.99 -8.67
C LEU A 47 8.70 -9.26 -9.08
N GLN A 48 9.62 -8.91 -8.20
CA GLN A 48 11.06 -9.12 -8.36
C GLN A 48 11.54 -10.27 -7.49
N ARG A 49 12.80 -10.70 -7.67
CA ARG A 49 13.42 -11.79 -6.89
C ARG A 49 13.35 -11.56 -5.38
N ASP A 50 13.40 -10.31 -4.94
CA ASP A 50 13.36 -9.91 -3.53
C ASP A 50 11.96 -9.52 -3.04
N GLY A 51 10.90 -9.76 -3.83
CA GLY A 51 9.53 -9.46 -3.47
C GLY A 51 8.89 -8.36 -4.31
N VAL A 52 7.96 -7.63 -3.73
CA VAL A 52 7.29 -6.48 -4.34
C VAL A 52 7.68 -5.20 -3.62
N ARG A 53 7.75 -4.10 -4.37
CA ARG A 53 8.12 -2.79 -3.83
C ARG A 53 7.05 -1.74 -4.15
N PHE A 54 6.72 -0.94 -3.14
CA PHE A 54 5.89 0.25 -3.30
C PHE A 54 6.42 1.35 -2.39
N ASN A 55 6.64 2.55 -2.94
CA ASN A 55 7.08 3.71 -2.16
C ASN A 55 8.33 3.46 -1.27
N ARG A 56 9.32 2.74 -1.80
CA ARG A 56 10.53 2.26 -1.09
C ARG A 56 10.30 1.24 0.04
N LEU A 57 9.05 0.89 0.34
CA LEU A 57 8.72 -0.27 1.15
C LEU A 57 8.86 -1.53 0.30
N ARG A 58 9.24 -2.64 0.93
CA ARG A 58 9.43 -3.94 0.31
C ARG A 58 8.68 -4.99 1.10
N TRP A 59 7.92 -5.84 0.41
CA TRP A 59 7.29 -7.02 1.02
C TRP A 59 7.77 -8.29 0.35
N ASN A 60 8.01 -9.34 1.12
CA ASN A 60 8.41 -10.64 0.61
C ASN A 60 7.86 -11.77 1.48
N SER A 61 7.75 -12.96 0.90
CA SER A 61 7.38 -14.19 1.61
C SER A 61 7.80 -15.42 0.83
N ASN A 62 7.73 -16.58 1.48
CA ASN A 62 7.84 -17.89 0.82
C ASN A 62 6.71 -18.09 -0.21
N GLY A 63 5.53 -17.53 0.04
CA GLY A 63 4.43 -17.51 -0.93
C GLY A 63 4.79 -16.77 -2.21
N PHE A 64 5.42 -15.60 -2.10
CA PHE A 64 5.93 -14.89 -3.28
C PHE A 64 7.04 -15.69 -3.97
N GLN A 65 7.88 -16.42 -3.22
CA GLN A 65 8.89 -17.29 -3.82
C GLN A 65 8.26 -18.40 -4.65
N ALA A 66 7.20 -19.05 -4.15
CA ALA A 66 6.46 -20.04 -4.91
C ALA A 66 5.85 -19.44 -6.18
N LEU A 67 5.24 -18.25 -6.08
CA LEU A 67 4.66 -17.54 -7.22
C LEU A 67 5.69 -17.20 -8.31
N ARG A 68 6.92 -16.87 -7.90
CA ARG A 68 8.07 -16.65 -8.81
C ARG A 68 8.58 -17.93 -9.45
N ALA A 69 8.44 -19.07 -8.77
CA ALA A 69 8.87 -20.36 -9.31
C ALA A 69 7.85 -20.92 -10.32
N SER A 70 6.57 -20.61 -10.13
CA SER A 70 5.49 -21.05 -11.02
C SER A 70 5.26 -20.14 -12.23
N SER A 71 5.93 -18.98 -12.29
CA SER A 71 5.71 -17.96 -13.33
C SER A 71 7.03 -17.35 -13.80
N ASP A 72 7.09 -16.84 -15.03
CA ASP A 72 8.25 -16.07 -15.49
C ASP A 72 8.43 -14.81 -14.64
N CYS A 73 9.64 -14.58 -14.11
CA CYS A 73 9.97 -13.40 -13.32
C CYS A 73 11.14 -12.61 -13.92
N PRO A 74 11.06 -11.26 -13.98
CA PRO A 74 10.05 -10.39 -13.33
C PRO A 74 8.71 -10.30 -14.08
N LYS A 75 7.60 -10.21 -13.34
CA LYS A 75 6.23 -10.08 -13.89
C LYS A 75 5.48 -8.92 -13.23
N ASP A 76 4.62 -8.24 -13.98
CA ASP A 76 3.66 -7.28 -13.43
C ASP A 76 2.54 -8.01 -12.70
N VAL A 77 2.31 -7.66 -11.44
CA VAL A 77 1.30 -8.26 -10.57
C VAL A 77 0.46 -7.18 -9.93
N LEU A 78 -0.80 -7.50 -9.66
CA LEU A 78 -1.66 -6.65 -8.85
C LEU A 78 -1.29 -6.85 -7.39
N ILE A 79 -0.88 -5.76 -6.73
CA ILE A 79 -0.60 -5.79 -5.29
C ILE A 79 -1.69 -5.06 -4.54
N ARG A 80 -1.82 -5.37 -3.26
CA ARG A 80 -2.75 -4.70 -2.37
C ARG A 80 -2.13 -4.47 -1.00
N ILE A 81 -2.32 -3.26 -0.49
CA ILE A 81 -1.74 -2.78 0.76
C ILE A 81 -2.87 -2.18 1.59
N ASP A 82 -2.99 -2.57 2.87
CA ASP A 82 -3.87 -1.87 3.79
C ASP A 82 -3.26 -0.50 4.13
N PRO A 83 -3.95 0.62 3.83
CA PRO A 83 -3.40 1.94 4.13
C PRO A 83 -3.24 2.21 5.63
N HIS A 84 -3.86 1.43 6.51
CA HIS A 84 -3.75 1.57 7.97
C HIS A 84 -2.76 0.58 8.61
N ASP A 85 -2.31 -0.43 7.87
CA ASP A 85 -1.37 -1.44 8.35
C ASP A 85 -0.39 -1.84 7.23
N LEU A 86 0.85 -1.37 7.35
CA LEU A 86 1.91 -1.61 6.37
C LEU A 86 2.60 -2.97 6.55
N ARG A 87 2.32 -3.71 7.62
CA ARG A 87 3.01 -4.97 7.94
C ARG A 87 2.83 -6.02 6.85
N THR A 88 1.66 -6.01 6.20
CA THR A 88 1.29 -7.03 5.22
C THR A 88 0.89 -6.39 3.90
N ALA A 89 1.38 -6.97 2.82
CA ALA A 89 0.87 -6.72 1.48
C ALA A 89 0.49 -8.04 0.81
N TYR A 90 -0.44 -7.96 -0.12
CA TYR A 90 -0.97 -9.12 -0.81
C TYR A 90 -0.65 -9.02 -2.30
N VAL A 91 -0.32 -10.13 -2.93
CA VAL A 91 -0.12 -10.25 -4.37
C VAL A 91 -1.16 -11.19 -4.93
N LEU A 92 -1.86 -10.77 -5.99
CA LEU A 92 -2.81 -11.63 -6.69
C LEU A 92 -2.04 -12.62 -7.56
N ASP A 93 -2.26 -13.92 -7.32
CA ASP A 93 -1.95 -14.95 -8.29
C ASP A 93 -3.08 -15.03 -9.32
N GLU A 94 -2.81 -14.56 -10.55
CA GLU A 94 -3.79 -14.54 -11.63
C GLU A 94 -4.22 -15.94 -12.10
N ASN A 95 -3.42 -16.97 -11.85
CA ASN A 95 -3.75 -18.33 -12.27
C ASN A 95 -4.80 -18.97 -11.36
N THR A 96 -4.69 -18.73 -10.05
CA THR A 96 -5.57 -19.30 -9.03
C THR A 96 -6.65 -18.32 -8.55
N GLY A 97 -6.47 -17.03 -8.80
CA GLY A 97 -7.31 -15.95 -8.28
C GLY A 97 -7.11 -15.69 -6.78
N VAL A 98 -6.08 -16.28 -6.17
CA VAL A 98 -5.83 -16.21 -4.72
C VAL A 98 -4.88 -15.06 -4.41
N TRP A 99 -5.16 -14.37 -3.30
CA TRP A 99 -4.26 -13.37 -2.74
C TRP A 99 -3.22 -14.05 -1.85
N ILE A 100 -1.95 -13.91 -2.22
CA ILE A 100 -0.82 -14.44 -1.48
C ILE A 100 -0.29 -13.35 -0.56
N GLU A 101 -0.05 -13.67 0.71
CA GLU A 101 0.42 -12.72 1.71
C GLU A 101 1.95 -12.54 1.66
N GLY A 102 2.41 -11.33 1.96
CA GLY A 102 3.81 -10.94 2.04
C GLY A 102 4.07 -9.99 3.20
N GLU A 103 5.17 -10.24 3.91
CA GLU A 103 5.56 -9.48 5.11
C GLU A 103 6.49 -8.33 4.76
N LEU A 104 6.30 -7.20 5.44
CA LEU A 104 7.14 -6.02 5.29
C LEU A 104 8.58 -6.35 5.69
N GLN A 105 9.49 -6.14 4.75
CA GLN A 105 10.92 -6.32 4.91
C GLN A 105 11.54 -4.96 5.26
N SER A 106 11.42 -4.55 6.52
CA SER A 106 11.98 -3.29 7.03
C SER A 106 12.66 -3.53 8.36
N GLU A 107 13.81 -2.89 8.57
CA GLU A 107 14.55 -2.90 9.85
C GLU A 107 14.10 -1.78 10.80
N SER A 108 13.07 -1.00 10.41
CA SER A 108 12.69 0.25 11.08
C SER A 108 11.25 0.22 11.62
N GLU A 109 10.95 1.12 12.57
CA GLU A 109 9.62 1.32 13.22
C GLU A 109 8.47 1.69 12.25
N VAL A 110 8.71 1.66 10.93
CA VAL A 110 7.74 1.98 9.88
C VAL A 110 6.54 1.02 9.87
N GLU A 111 6.68 -0.17 10.44
CA GLU A 111 5.57 -1.15 10.58
C GLU A 111 4.38 -0.63 11.39
N ASN A 112 4.56 0.41 12.22
CA ASN A 112 3.51 0.98 13.06
C ASN A 112 2.90 2.26 12.47
N LEU A 113 3.30 2.62 11.25
CA LEU A 113 2.78 3.78 10.54
C LEU A 113 1.67 3.37 9.56
N THR A 114 0.72 4.27 9.36
CA THR A 114 -0.18 4.21 8.21
C THR A 114 0.56 4.60 6.94
N LEU A 115 0.05 4.20 5.78
CA LEU A 115 0.63 4.57 4.49
C LEU A 115 0.75 6.08 4.31
N ALA A 116 -0.28 6.83 4.74
CA ALA A 116 -0.29 8.29 4.68
C ALA A 116 0.75 8.92 5.62
N GLN A 117 0.92 8.38 6.83
CA GLN A 117 1.96 8.85 7.77
C GLN A 117 3.36 8.59 7.21
N TYR A 118 3.59 7.41 6.64
CA TYR A 118 4.85 7.07 6.00
C TYR A 118 5.14 7.99 4.79
N GLU A 119 4.14 8.25 3.94
CA GLU A 119 4.26 9.21 2.84
C GLU A 119 4.61 10.62 3.33
N HIS A 120 3.96 11.09 4.40
CA HIS A 120 4.26 12.38 5.00
C HIS A 120 5.69 12.44 5.55
N LEU A 121 6.11 11.41 6.29
CA LEU A 121 7.46 11.29 6.83
C LEU A 121 8.51 11.31 5.71
N ARG A 122 8.22 10.66 4.58
CA ARG A 122 9.10 10.64 3.40
C ARG A 122 9.25 12.01 2.75
N VAL A 123 8.15 12.76 2.61
CA VAL A 123 8.18 14.14 2.10
C VAL A 123 9.00 15.02 3.03
N LYS A 124 8.75 14.96 4.34
CA LYS A 124 9.48 15.73 5.35
C LYS A 124 10.96 15.38 5.42
N SER A 125 11.29 14.09 5.37
CA SER A 125 12.68 13.62 5.33
C SER A 125 13.42 14.12 4.09
N ARG A 126 12.73 14.25 2.95
CA ARG A 126 13.32 14.82 1.73
C ARG A 126 13.51 16.34 1.84
N GLU A 127 12.57 17.05 2.46
CA GLU A 127 12.70 18.49 2.72
C GLU A 127 13.85 18.81 3.68
N LEU A 128 14.05 17.95 4.69
CA LEU A 128 15.09 18.07 5.71
C LEU A 128 16.43 17.45 5.30
N ALA A 129 16.48 16.74 4.17
CA ALA A 129 17.71 16.14 3.68
C ALA A 129 18.72 17.27 3.44
N PRO A 130 19.92 17.21 4.06
CA PRO A 130 20.93 18.22 3.81
C PRO A 130 21.21 18.22 2.31
N VAL A 131 21.03 19.39 1.69
CA VAL A 131 21.53 19.62 0.34
C VAL A 131 23.05 19.60 0.47
N ASP A 132 23.70 18.61 -0.14
CA ASP A 132 25.15 18.63 -0.27
C ASP A 132 25.50 19.81 -1.20
N LEU A 133 26.00 20.89 -0.59
CA LEU A 133 26.32 22.12 -1.28
C LEU A 133 27.47 21.90 -2.28
N ASP A 134 28.37 20.97 -1.97
CA ASP A 134 29.52 20.64 -2.79
C ASP A 134 29.07 19.87 -4.05
N GLU A 135 28.14 18.92 -3.92
CA GLU A 135 27.55 18.20 -5.05
C GLU A 135 26.82 19.16 -6.01
N GLN A 136 26.11 20.17 -5.49
CA GLN A 136 25.46 21.18 -6.34
C GLN A 136 26.45 22.10 -7.05
N LEU A 137 27.54 22.49 -6.36
CA LEU A 137 28.61 23.29 -6.95
C LEU A 137 29.30 22.54 -8.09
N ASP A 138 29.55 21.23 -7.90
CA ASP A 138 30.17 20.38 -8.93
C ASP A 138 29.26 20.18 -10.14
N ILE A 139 27.96 19.97 -9.93
CA ILE A 139 26.97 19.89 -11.02
C ILE A 139 26.87 21.23 -11.77
N ALA A 140 26.92 22.36 -11.05
CA ALA A 140 26.88 23.69 -11.67
C ALA A 140 28.14 23.97 -12.51
N ARG A 141 29.32 23.61 -12.01
CA ARG A 141 30.59 23.71 -12.75
C ARG A 141 30.58 22.85 -14.01
N ALA A 142 30.19 21.59 -13.89
CA ALA A 142 30.09 20.67 -15.04
C ALA A 142 29.10 21.18 -16.10
N ARG A 143 27.98 21.79 -15.69
CA ARG A 143 27.05 22.43 -16.63
C ARG A 143 27.67 23.63 -17.34
N GLN A 144 28.45 24.43 -16.63
CA GLN A 144 29.10 25.60 -17.21
C GLN A 144 30.17 25.20 -18.23
N GLU A 145 30.98 24.17 -17.93
CA GLU A 145 31.93 23.60 -18.88
C GLU A 145 31.26 23.08 -20.16
N ILE A 146 30.11 22.42 -20.04
CA ILE A 146 29.33 21.98 -21.21
C ILE A 146 28.85 23.17 -22.04
N PHE A 147 28.37 24.23 -21.39
CA PHE A 147 27.92 25.44 -22.08
C PHE A 147 29.07 26.14 -22.81
N ASP A 148 30.21 26.29 -22.15
CA ASP A 148 31.40 26.93 -22.71
C ASP A 148 31.95 26.12 -23.90
N PHE A 149 31.97 24.78 -23.80
CA PHE A 149 32.38 23.89 -24.89
C PHE A 149 31.46 23.97 -26.13
N VAL A 150 30.16 24.22 -25.93
CA VAL A 150 29.20 24.39 -27.03
C VAL A 150 29.30 25.79 -27.66
N ALA A 151 29.72 26.81 -26.90
CA ALA A 151 29.89 28.18 -27.39
C ALA A 151 31.19 28.40 -28.17
N ASP A 152 32.23 27.61 -27.90
CA ASP A 152 33.54 27.67 -28.58
C ASP A 152 33.61 26.89 -29.92
N ARG A 153 32.46 26.46 -30.47
CA ARG A 153 32.36 25.69 -31.71
C ARG A 153 31.47 26.36 -32.75
#